data_AF-A0A0F9G3V2-F1
#
_entry.id   AF-A0A0F9G3V2-F1
#
_cell.length_a   1.000
_cell.length_b   1.000
_cell.length_c   1.000
_cell.angle_alpha   90.00
_cell.angle_beta   90.00
_cell.angle_gamma   90.00
#
_symmetry.space_group_name_H-M   'P 1'
#
loop_
_entity.id
_entity.type
_entity.pdbx_description
1 polymer ?
#
loop_
_entity_poly.entity_id
_entity_poly.type
_entity_poly.pdbx_seq_one_letter_code
_entity_poly.pdbx_strand_id
1 'polypeptide(L)'
;TSLLIQNVIRNILSLFIVLIGLYIFLSIVGLTQAALAIVSGTGLLGIIIGFAFKDIAENFISSLLISVQRPFLMGDVIEVQGLKGVVNKVTARGTTLIDFEGNHIQIPNSTIYKNVIKNFSANPWVRGSFSVGIGYDASIQTARETILVVLANQEAILNDPEPQVLIESLGSSSINIVIYFWVDGHKYALNKVASALMHKTVRSLEAAGITMPDDAREVIFPQGLPVVQMNETTNLKSQKSNKKVDKQAKPIIQQDDGNVTEDELESDTQDIIDQAKHSRDPEEGKNII
;
A
#
# COMPACT_ATOMS: atom_id res chain seq x y z
N THR A 1 31.77 0.41 -30.87
CA THR A 1 32.22 0.65 -29.48
C THR A 1 33.06 1.90 -29.46
N SER A 2 32.78 2.86 -28.59
CA SER A 2 33.45 4.18 -28.55
C SER A 2 34.96 4.01 -28.34
N LEU A 3 35.79 4.75 -29.09
CA LEU A 3 37.26 4.78 -28.95
C LEU A 3 37.72 5.01 -27.50
N LEU A 4 36.90 5.71 -26.71
CA LEU A 4 37.14 5.96 -25.29
C LEU A 4 37.12 4.67 -24.47
N ILE A 5 36.16 3.77 -24.72
CA ILE A 5 36.03 2.50 -23.99
C ILE A 5 37.22 1.59 -24.29
N GLN A 6 37.64 1.52 -25.55
CA GLN A 6 38.82 0.74 -25.95
C GLN A 6 40.10 1.22 -25.29
N ASN A 7 40.30 2.55 -25.22
CA ASN A 7 41.47 3.13 -24.56
C ASN A 7 41.49 2.87 -23.05
N VAL A 8 40.34 2.97 -22.37
CA VAL A 8 40.24 2.67 -20.94
C VAL A 8 40.56 1.20 -20.67
N ILE A 9 39.96 0.27 -21.41
CA ILE A 9 40.22 -1.16 -21.28
C ILE A 9 41.70 -1.47 -21.51
N ARG A 10 42.30 -0.93 -22.59
CA ARG A 10 43.73 -1.11 -22.89
C ARG A 10 44.62 -0.64 -21.74
N ASN A 11 44.34 0.54 -21.19
CA ASN A 11 45.14 1.10 -20.10
C ASN A 11 45.03 0.26 -18.82
N ILE A 12 43.83 -0.24 -18.49
CA ILE A 12 43.62 -1.13 -17.35
C ILE A 12 44.41 -2.44 -17.55
N LEU A 13 44.25 -3.10 -18.71
CA LEU A 13 45.00 -4.33 -19.01
C LEU A 13 46.52 -4.10 -18.99
N SER A 14 47.00 -3.01 -19.59
CA SER A 14 48.42 -2.65 -19.60
C SER A 14 48.96 -2.45 -18.19
N LEU A 15 48.19 -1.80 -17.30
CA LEU A 15 48.58 -1.60 -15.91
C LEU A 15 48.74 -2.94 -15.18
N PHE A 16 47.78 -3.87 -15.35
CA PHE A 16 47.87 -5.21 -14.76
C PHE A 16 49.10 -5.98 -15.26
N ILE A 17 49.36 -5.96 -16.56
CA ILE A 17 50.52 -6.64 -17.16
C ILE A 17 51.83 -6.06 -16.60
N VAL A 18 51.92 -4.73 -16.49
CA VAL A 18 53.12 -4.06 -15.94
C VAL A 18 53.31 -4.41 -14.46
N LEU A 19 52.25 -4.42 -13.65
CA LEU A 19 52.33 -4.79 -12.23
C LEU A 19 52.78 -6.25 -12.04
N ILE A 20 52.24 -7.17 -12.84
CA ILE A 20 52.63 -8.59 -12.81
C ILE A 20 54.09 -8.77 -13.27
N GLY A 21 54.48 -8.12 -14.37
CA GLY A 21 55.85 -8.15 -14.86
C GLY A 21 56.84 -7.58 -13.84
N LEU A 22 56.49 -6.47 -13.19
CA LEU A 22 57.28 -5.86 -12.13
C LEU A 22 57.44 -6.79 -10.92
N TYR A 23 56.35 -7.45 -10.51
CA TYR A 23 56.39 -8.44 -9.43
C TYR A 23 57.36 -9.59 -9.73
N ILE A 24 57.24 -10.19 -10.92
CA ILE A 24 58.11 -11.30 -11.35
C ILE A 24 59.58 -10.83 -11.38
N PHE A 25 59.83 -9.65 -11.94
CA PHE A 25 61.17 -9.06 -12.01
C PHE A 25 61.80 -8.89 -10.61
N LEU A 26 61.11 -8.25 -9.66
CA LEU A 26 61.63 -8.07 -8.30
C LEU A 26 61.84 -9.41 -7.58
N SER A 27 60.99 -10.39 -7.85
CA SER A 27 61.14 -11.73 -7.26
C SER A 27 62.39 -12.45 -7.77
N ILE A 28 62.73 -12.32 -9.06
CA ILE A 28 63.93 -12.94 -9.65
C ILE A 28 65.21 -12.28 -9.12
N VAL A 29 65.21 -10.96 -8.91
CA VAL A 29 66.39 -10.21 -8.41
C VAL A 29 66.59 -10.38 -6.89
N GLY A 30 65.71 -11.14 -6.21
CA GLY A 30 65.81 -11.42 -4.77
C GLY A 30 65.22 -10.32 -3.87
N LEU A 31 64.53 -9.32 -4.46
CA LEU A 31 63.84 -8.24 -3.73
C LEU A 31 62.41 -8.65 -3.36
N THR A 32 62.23 -9.87 -2.85
CA THR A 32 60.92 -10.46 -2.56
C THR A 32 60.10 -9.59 -1.59
N GLN A 33 60.74 -8.97 -0.60
CA GLN A 33 60.06 -8.09 0.36
C GLN A 33 59.50 -6.81 -0.29
N ALA A 34 60.23 -6.22 -1.23
CA ALA A 34 59.74 -5.07 -1.99
C ALA A 34 58.64 -5.47 -2.98
N ALA A 35 58.74 -6.64 -3.61
CA ALA A 35 57.68 -7.20 -4.46
C ALA A 35 56.39 -7.40 -3.67
N LEU A 36 56.50 -7.97 -2.47
CA LEU A 36 55.39 -8.16 -1.54
C LEU A 36 54.79 -6.82 -1.10
N ALA A 37 55.60 -5.82 -0.78
CA ALA A 37 55.13 -4.49 -0.40
C ALA A 37 54.33 -3.82 -1.53
N ILE A 38 54.79 -3.91 -2.78
CA ILE A 38 54.09 -3.36 -3.95
C ILE A 38 52.76 -4.09 -4.17
N VAL A 39 52.75 -5.43 -4.15
CA VAL A 39 51.51 -6.20 -4.32
C VAL A 39 50.53 -5.93 -3.18
N SER A 40 51.01 -5.78 -1.96
CA SER A 40 50.17 -5.49 -0.79
C SER A 40 49.60 -4.07 -0.86
N GLY A 41 50.41 -3.08 -1.23
CA GLY A 41 49.97 -1.69 -1.38
C GLY A 41 48.99 -1.50 -2.56
N THR A 42 49.26 -2.14 -3.69
CA THR A 42 48.36 -2.11 -4.86
C THR A 42 47.08 -2.91 -4.61
N GLY A 43 47.15 -4.02 -3.87
CA GLY A 43 45.98 -4.77 -3.42
C GLY A 43 45.05 -3.92 -2.53
N LEU A 44 45.62 -3.21 -1.55
CA LEU A 44 44.86 -2.29 -0.70
C LEU A 44 44.20 -1.16 -1.52
N LEU A 45 44.96 -0.53 -2.43
CA LEU A 45 44.43 0.49 -3.33
C LEU A 45 43.29 -0.07 -4.21
N GLY A 46 43.44 -1.29 -4.71
CA GLY A 46 42.40 -1.99 -5.48
C GLY A 46 41.11 -2.20 -4.69
N ILE A 47 41.21 -2.56 -3.41
CA ILE A 47 40.05 -2.71 -2.51
C ILE A 47 39.34 -1.35 -2.32
N ILE A 48 40.09 -0.27 -2.07
CA ILE A 48 39.53 1.08 -1.91
C ILE A 48 38.78 1.50 -3.18
N ILE A 49 39.38 1.29 -4.35
CA ILE A 49 38.74 1.57 -5.64
C ILE A 49 37.49 0.69 -5.81
N GLY A 50 37.55 -0.60 -5.47
CA GLY A 50 36.41 -1.51 -5.52
C GLY A 50 35.24 -1.03 -4.66
N PHE A 51 35.51 -0.55 -3.45
CA PHE A 51 34.49 0.07 -2.61
C PHE A 51 33.91 1.34 -3.21
N ALA A 52 34.73 2.19 -3.85
CA ALA A 52 34.26 3.40 -4.51
C ALA A 52 33.32 3.11 -5.70
N PHE A 53 33.54 2.00 -6.42
CA PHE A 53 32.70 1.59 -7.56
C PHE A 53 31.53 0.68 -7.19
N LYS A 54 31.43 0.23 -5.93
CA LYS A 54 30.42 -0.74 -5.48
C LYS A 54 29.01 -0.31 -5.86
N ASP A 55 28.63 0.92 -5.57
CA ASP A 55 27.25 1.40 -5.79
C ASP A 55 26.89 1.53 -7.27
N ILE A 56 27.88 1.83 -8.13
CA ILE A 56 27.71 1.92 -9.58
C ILE A 56 27.50 0.51 -10.16
N ALA A 57 28.36 -0.44 -9.78
CA ALA A 57 28.25 -1.83 -10.21
C ALA A 57 26.93 -2.46 -9.75
N GLU A 58 26.53 -2.16 -8.52
CA GLU A 58 25.28 -2.63 -7.95
C GLU A 58 24.05 -2.13 -8.74
N ASN A 59 23.95 -0.82 -8.98
CA ASN A 59 22.85 -0.26 -9.79
C ASN A 59 22.80 -0.85 -11.20
N PHE A 60 23.96 -1.06 -11.83
CA PHE A 60 24.04 -1.67 -13.14
C PHE A 60 23.53 -3.12 -13.14
N ILE A 61 23.99 -3.95 -12.20
CA ILE A 61 23.57 -5.35 -12.06
C ILE A 61 22.08 -5.42 -11.75
N SER A 62 21.57 -4.58 -10.85
CA SER A 62 20.14 -4.54 -10.54
C SER A 62 19.28 -4.16 -11.74
N SER A 63 19.72 -3.20 -12.54
CA SER A 63 19.02 -2.83 -13.79
C SER A 63 18.96 -4.00 -14.79
N LEU A 64 20.07 -4.72 -14.94
CA LEU A 64 20.14 -5.91 -15.80
C LEU A 64 19.21 -7.03 -15.29
N LEU A 65 19.24 -7.30 -13.98
CA LEU A 65 18.43 -8.36 -13.38
C LEU A 65 16.93 -8.04 -13.44
N ILE A 66 16.53 -6.79 -13.18
CA ILE A 66 15.14 -6.36 -13.34
C ILE A 66 14.69 -6.54 -14.80
N SER A 67 15.55 -6.19 -15.77
CA SER A 67 15.23 -6.35 -17.19
C SER A 67 15.09 -7.82 -17.63
N VAL A 68 15.89 -8.72 -17.05
CA VAL A 68 15.89 -10.15 -17.39
C VAL A 68 14.78 -10.91 -16.66
N GLN A 69 14.65 -10.70 -15.35
CA GLN A 69 13.71 -11.44 -14.50
C GLN A 69 12.29 -10.86 -14.55
N ARG A 70 12.13 -9.58 -14.90
CA ARG A 70 10.85 -8.88 -15.02
C ARG A 70 9.91 -9.15 -13.83
N PRO A 71 10.30 -8.77 -12.60
CA PRO A 71 9.48 -8.98 -11.39
C PRO A 71 8.14 -8.22 -11.40
N PHE A 72 7.99 -7.24 -12.30
CA PHE A 72 6.79 -6.47 -12.57
C PHE A 72 6.82 -5.97 -14.01
N LEU A 73 5.65 -5.55 -14.51
CA LEU A 73 5.46 -4.98 -15.83
C LEU A 73 5.14 -3.48 -15.74
N MET A 74 5.23 -2.76 -16.87
CA MET A 74 4.70 -1.41 -16.93
C MET A 74 3.18 -1.46 -16.78
N GLY A 75 2.63 -0.56 -15.97
CA GLY A 75 1.22 -0.56 -15.58
C GLY A 75 0.90 -1.35 -14.30
N ASP A 76 1.82 -2.16 -13.79
CA ASP A 76 1.60 -2.85 -12.51
C ASP A 76 1.56 -1.86 -11.35
N VAL A 77 0.65 -2.07 -10.40
CA VAL A 77 0.67 -1.41 -9.09
C VAL A 77 1.62 -2.17 -8.18
N ILE A 78 2.71 -1.53 -7.80
CA ILE A 78 3.70 -2.12 -6.89
C ILE A 78 3.93 -1.23 -5.66
N GLU A 79 4.37 -1.85 -4.57
CA GLU A 79 4.86 -1.16 -3.39
C GLU A 79 6.27 -1.63 -3.06
N VAL A 80 7.17 -0.66 -2.87
CA VAL A 80 8.57 -0.86 -2.50
C VAL A 80 8.93 0.15 -1.43
N GLN A 81 9.43 -0.32 -0.27
CA GLN A 81 9.76 0.53 0.87
C GLN A 81 8.61 1.46 1.34
N GLY A 82 7.36 1.00 1.25
CA GLY A 82 6.18 1.78 1.62
C GLY A 82 5.73 2.81 0.57
N LEU A 83 6.46 2.94 -0.55
CA LEU A 83 6.07 3.76 -1.69
C LEU A 83 5.23 2.90 -2.63
N LYS A 84 3.93 3.19 -2.72
CA LYS A 84 2.97 2.46 -3.56
C LYS A 84 2.58 3.29 -4.78
N GLY A 85 2.65 2.71 -5.96
CA GLY A 85 2.22 3.38 -7.19
C GLY A 85 2.23 2.48 -8.42
N VAL A 86 1.73 3.02 -9.52
CA VAL A 86 1.71 2.38 -10.84
C VAL A 86 3.07 2.53 -11.50
N VAL A 87 3.63 1.44 -12.02
CA VAL A 87 4.90 1.45 -12.76
C VAL A 87 4.71 2.19 -14.08
N ASN A 88 5.27 3.40 -14.18
CA ASN A 88 5.17 4.23 -15.37
C ASN A 88 6.31 3.96 -16.36
N LYS A 89 7.55 3.87 -15.87
CA LYS A 89 8.74 3.74 -16.73
C LYS A 89 9.88 3.02 -16.02
N VAL A 90 10.61 2.17 -16.74
CA VAL A 90 11.86 1.54 -16.26
C VAL A 90 13.02 2.00 -17.14
N THR A 91 14.04 2.57 -16.53
CA THR A 91 15.26 3.06 -17.22
C THR A 91 16.50 2.39 -16.65
N ALA A 92 17.67 2.64 -17.26
CA ALA A 92 18.95 2.16 -16.73
C ALA A 92 19.35 2.80 -15.38
N ARG A 93 18.74 3.94 -15.00
CA ARG A 93 19.06 4.67 -13.75
C ARG A 93 18.09 4.33 -12.63
N GLY A 94 16.84 4.06 -12.96
CA GLY A 94 15.79 3.80 -11.98
C GLY A 94 14.44 3.49 -12.63
N THR A 95 13.50 3.13 -11.78
CA THR A 95 12.09 2.93 -12.13
C THR A 95 11.28 4.10 -11.58
N THR A 96 10.37 4.62 -12.40
CA THR A 96 9.44 5.69 -12.04
C THR A 96 8.07 5.10 -11.78
N LEU A 97 7.53 5.36 -10.61
CA LEU A 97 6.15 5.07 -10.22
C LEU A 97 5.33 6.37 -10.22
N ILE A 98 4.02 6.24 -10.40
CA ILE A 98 3.06 7.32 -10.16
C ILE A 98 2.12 6.85 -9.05
N ASP A 99 2.08 7.58 -7.96
CA ASP A 99 1.21 7.23 -6.84
C ASP A 99 -0.26 7.61 -7.13
N PHE A 100 -1.15 7.19 -6.22
CA PHE A 100 -2.58 7.48 -6.31
C PHE A 100 -2.93 8.95 -6.01
N GLU A 101 -1.94 9.77 -5.64
CA GLU A 101 -2.05 11.22 -5.45
C GLU A 101 -1.55 11.99 -6.69
N GLY A 102 -1.03 11.30 -7.70
CA GLY A 102 -0.51 11.87 -8.95
C GLY A 102 0.96 12.31 -8.89
N ASN A 103 1.72 11.98 -7.85
CA ASN A 103 3.14 12.32 -7.75
C ASN A 103 4.02 11.32 -8.49
N HIS A 104 5.10 11.81 -9.10
CA HIS A 104 6.14 10.99 -9.71
C HIS A 104 7.18 10.56 -8.67
N ILE A 105 7.35 9.26 -8.49
CA ILE A 105 8.31 8.67 -7.55
C ILE A 105 9.40 7.97 -8.35
N GLN A 106 10.65 8.46 -8.28
CA GLN A 106 11.78 7.82 -8.94
C GLN A 106 12.59 7.00 -7.92
N ILE A 107 12.70 5.70 -8.17
CA ILE A 107 13.40 4.76 -7.28
C ILE A 107 14.61 4.17 -8.02
N PRO A 108 15.83 4.25 -7.44
CA PRO A 108 17.00 3.57 -8.01
C PRO A 108 16.76 2.07 -8.18
N ASN A 109 17.26 1.50 -9.27
CA ASN A 109 17.07 0.08 -9.55
C ASN A 109 17.70 -0.82 -8.48
N SER A 110 18.81 -0.40 -7.87
CA SER A 110 19.40 -1.13 -6.75
C SER A 110 18.47 -1.20 -5.53
N THR A 111 17.76 -0.10 -5.23
CA THR A 111 16.77 -0.05 -4.15
C THR A 111 15.63 -1.03 -4.43
N ILE A 112 15.09 -1.06 -5.65
CA ILE A 112 14.02 -2.01 -6.00
C ILE A 112 14.49 -3.45 -5.85
N TYR A 113 15.66 -3.78 -6.40
CA TYR A 113 16.16 -5.15 -6.40
C TYR A 113 16.52 -5.68 -5.01
N LYS A 114 16.97 -4.81 -4.11
CA LYS A 114 17.37 -5.19 -2.73
C LYS A 114 16.20 -5.34 -1.76
N ASN A 115 15.07 -4.70 -2.05
CA ASN A 115 13.94 -4.64 -1.13
C ASN A 115 12.82 -5.61 -1.53
N VAL A 116 11.91 -5.84 -0.59
CA VAL A 116 10.69 -6.59 -0.86
C VAL A 116 9.80 -5.78 -1.80
N ILE A 117 9.36 -6.43 -2.89
CA ILE A 117 8.42 -5.88 -3.85
C ILE A 117 7.08 -6.54 -3.60
N LYS A 118 6.05 -5.74 -3.27
CA LYS A 118 4.67 -6.21 -3.19
C LYS A 118 3.97 -5.81 -4.48
N ASN A 119 3.75 -6.77 -5.38
CA ASN A 119 3.03 -6.54 -6.63
C ASN A 119 1.52 -6.81 -6.41
N PHE A 120 0.70 -5.78 -6.55
CA PHE A 120 -0.75 -5.85 -6.39
C PHE A 120 -1.48 -6.22 -7.68
N SER A 121 -0.80 -6.15 -8.83
CA SER A 121 -1.38 -6.41 -10.15
C SER A 121 -1.04 -7.79 -10.72
N ALA A 122 -0.02 -8.46 -10.19
CA ALA A 122 0.41 -9.78 -10.66
C ALA A 122 -0.64 -10.87 -10.44
N ASN A 123 -1.45 -10.77 -9.38
CA ASN A 123 -2.62 -11.62 -9.18
C ASN A 123 -3.88 -10.78 -9.45
N PRO A 124 -4.72 -11.14 -10.44
CA PRO A 124 -5.96 -10.42 -10.70
C PRO A 124 -6.93 -10.50 -9.51
N TRP A 125 -6.90 -11.59 -8.74
CA TRP A 125 -7.82 -11.80 -7.64
C TRP A 125 -7.25 -11.25 -6.34
N VAL A 126 -7.92 -10.23 -5.81
CA VAL A 126 -7.50 -9.53 -4.60
C VAL A 126 -8.54 -9.74 -3.51
N ARG A 127 -8.07 -10.10 -2.32
CA ARG A 127 -8.94 -10.27 -1.14
C ARG A 127 -9.15 -8.93 -0.44
N GLY A 128 -10.41 -8.54 -0.29
CA GLY A 128 -10.85 -7.43 0.54
C GLY A 128 -11.40 -7.91 1.87
N SER A 129 -11.50 -6.97 2.82
CA SER A 129 -12.16 -7.21 4.09
C SER A 129 -12.78 -5.95 4.68
N PHE A 130 -13.87 -6.09 5.40
CA PHE A 130 -14.43 -5.08 6.30
C PHE A 130 -15.03 -5.77 7.53
N SER A 131 -15.21 -5.01 8.60
CA SER A 131 -15.79 -5.52 9.85
C SER A 131 -17.09 -4.79 10.20
N VAL A 132 -18.02 -5.51 10.81
CA VAL A 132 -19.30 -4.99 11.31
C VAL A 132 -19.52 -5.54 12.72
N GLY A 133 -19.96 -4.69 13.65
CA GLY A 133 -20.30 -5.09 15.01
C GLY A 133 -21.81 -5.25 15.17
N ILE A 134 -22.28 -6.40 15.67
CA ILE A 134 -23.70 -6.63 15.99
C ILE A 134 -23.91 -6.71 17.51
N GLY A 135 -25.13 -6.40 17.99
CA GLY A 135 -25.47 -6.55 19.40
C GLY A 135 -25.40 -7.99 19.90
N TYR A 136 -25.13 -8.17 21.19
CA TYR A 136 -25.14 -9.50 21.84
C TYR A 136 -26.52 -10.15 21.88
N ASP A 137 -27.57 -9.35 21.76
CA ASP A 137 -28.97 -9.75 21.63
C ASP A 137 -29.32 -10.23 20.22
N ALA A 138 -28.48 -9.94 19.21
CA ALA A 138 -28.73 -10.32 17.83
C ALA A 138 -28.36 -11.80 17.54
N SER A 139 -29.13 -12.43 16.65
CA SER A 139 -28.82 -13.78 16.17
C SER A 139 -27.64 -13.75 15.20
N ILE A 140 -26.50 -14.29 15.63
CA ILE A 140 -25.28 -14.43 14.81
C ILE A 140 -25.57 -15.16 13.50
N GLN A 141 -26.38 -16.22 13.55
CA GLN A 141 -26.73 -17.00 12.36
C GLN A 141 -27.52 -16.15 11.35
N THR A 142 -28.48 -15.36 11.83
CA THR A 142 -29.29 -14.48 10.97
C THR A 142 -28.43 -13.38 10.37
N ALA A 143 -27.52 -12.79 11.17
CA ALA A 143 -26.55 -11.81 10.68
C ALA A 143 -25.68 -12.39 9.56
N ARG A 144 -25.11 -13.59 9.79
CA ARG A 144 -24.26 -14.29 8.81
C ARG A 144 -25.00 -14.56 7.51
N GLU A 145 -26.21 -15.13 7.58
CA GLU A 145 -27.02 -15.43 6.39
C GLU A 145 -27.36 -14.17 5.62
N THR A 146 -27.76 -13.10 6.31
CA THR A 146 -28.07 -11.79 5.70
C THR A 146 -26.86 -11.23 4.96
N ILE A 147 -25.68 -11.26 5.58
CA ILE A 147 -24.43 -10.78 4.97
C ILE A 147 -24.07 -11.62 3.74
N LEU A 148 -24.15 -12.96 3.82
CA LEU A 148 -23.85 -13.84 2.70
C LEU A 148 -24.78 -13.58 1.49
N VAL A 149 -26.06 -13.29 1.72
CA VAL A 149 -26.99 -12.91 0.65
C VAL A 149 -26.58 -11.58 0.00
N VAL A 150 -26.14 -10.58 0.78
CA VAL A 150 -25.63 -9.32 0.24
C VAL A 150 -24.40 -9.56 -0.64
N LEU A 151 -23.47 -10.38 -0.18
CA LEU A 151 -22.24 -10.69 -0.93
C LEU A 151 -22.55 -11.47 -2.22
N ALA A 152 -23.42 -12.47 -2.16
CA ALA A 152 -23.80 -13.27 -3.32
C ALA A 152 -24.54 -12.46 -4.41
N ASN A 153 -25.21 -11.38 -4.02
CA ASN A 153 -25.93 -10.51 -4.96
C ASN A 153 -25.05 -9.39 -5.56
N GLN A 154 -23.78 -9.29 -5.17
CA GLN A 154 -22.86 -8.31 -5.72
C GLN A 154 -22.04 -8.91 -6.87
N GLU A 155 -22.26 -8.43 -8.09
CA GLU A 155 -21.56 -8.92 -9.31
C GLU A 155 -20.03 -8.77 -9.23
N ALA A 156 -19.53 -7.76 -8.52
CA ALA A 156 -18.10 -7.54 -8.35
C ALA A 156 -17.38 -8.62 -7.50
N ILE A 157 -18.13 -9.45 -6.77
CA ILE A 157 -17.57 -10.48 -5.88
C ILE A 157 -17.42 -11.81 -6.61
N LEU A 158 -16.27 -12.45 -6.43
CA LEU A 158 -16.03 -13.81 -6.92
C LEU A 158 -16.75 -14.84 -6.04
N ASN A 159 -17.34 -15.83 -6.68
CA ASN A 159 -17.94 -16.99 -6.01
C ASN A 159 -16.89 -18.04 -5.59
N ASP A 160 -15.76 -18.08 -6.29
CA ASP A 160 -14.62 -18.95 -5.97
C ASP A 160 -13.33 -18.10 -6.04
N PRO A 161 -12.64 -17.86 -4.91
CA PRO A 161 -12.92 -18.38 -3.57
C PRO A 161 -14.17 -17.78 -2.93
N GLU A 162 -14.90 -18.59 -2.15
CA GLU A 162 -16.14 -18.16 -1.51
C GLU A 162 -15.92 -17.01 -0.50
N PRO A 163 -16.85 -16.05 -0.40
CA PRO A 163 -16.82 -15.04 0.65
C PRO A 163 -16.99 -15.67 2.03
N GLN A 164 -16.28 -15.14 3.02
CA GLN A 164 -16.29 -15.66 4.39
C GLN A 164 -16.84 -14.61 5.34
N VAL A 165 -17.74 -15.04 6.23
CA VAL A 165 -18.31 -14.23 7.30
C VAL A 165 -18.00 -14.92 8.62
N LEU A 166 -17.06 -14.34 9.37
CA LEU A 166 -16.44 -14.96 10.54
C LEU A 166 -16.57 -14.03 11.74
N ILE A 167 -16.70 -14.61 12.94
CA ILE A 167 -16.57 -13.83 14.17
C ILE A 167 -15.08 -13.56 14.39
N GLU A 168 -14.72 -12.29 14.43
CA GLU A 168 -13.35 -11.84 14.67
C GLU A 168 -13.05 -11.74 16.17
N SER A 169 -13.95 -11.11 16.92
CA SER A 169 -13.78 -10.89 18.36
C SER A 169 -15.11 -10.61 19.06
N LEU A 170 -15.10 -10.77 20.39
CA LEU A 170 -16.19 -10.37 21.29
C LEU A 170 -15.79 -9.06 21.98
N GLY A 171 -16.39 -7.95 21.57
CA GLY A 171 -16.13 -6.61 22.08
C GLY A 171 -16.90 -6.29 23.36
N SER A 172 -16.75 -5.07 23.88
CA SER A 172 -17.42 -4.63 25.12
C SER A 172 -18.94 -4.54 24.99
N SER A 173 -19.44 -4.13 23.82
CA SER A 173 -20.88 -3.97 23.54
C SER A 173 -21.34 -4.68 22.26
N SER A 174 -20.42 -5.23 21.47
CA SER A 174 -20.72 -5.85 20.18
C SER A 174 -19.97 -7.16 19.95
N ILE A 175 -20.53 -8.02 19.11
CA ILE A 175 -19.85 -9.15 18.48
C ILE A 175 -19.30 -8.65 17.14
N ASN A 176 -17.97 -8.60 17.01
CA ASN A 176 -17.31 -8.12 15.80
C ASN A 176 -17.22 -9.25 14.77
N ILE A 177 -17.83 -9.03 13.62
CA ILE A 177 -17.84 -9.94 12.48
C ILE A 177 -16.91 -9.34 11.43
N VAL A 178 -15.95 -10.13 10.96
CA VAL A 178 -15.11 -9.81 9.81
C VAL A 178 -15.64 -10.52 8.57
N ILE A 179 -15.73 -9.76 7.49
CA ILE A 179 -16.17 -10.23 6.18
C ILE A 179 -14.95 -10.24 5.28
N TYR A 180 -14.66 -11.38 4.65
CA TYR A 180 -13.67 -11.52 3.59
C TYR A 180 -14.35 -11.79 2.26
N PHE A 181 -13.89 -11.15 1.19
CA PHE A 181 -14.42 -11.33 -0.15
C PHE A 181 -13.29 -11.16 -1.17
N TRP A 182 -13.46 -11.72 -2.36
CA TRP A 182 -12.49 -11.62 -3.44
C TRP A 182 -13.10 -10.84 -4.60
N VAL A 183 -12.30 -9.99 -5.24
CA VAL A 183 -12.68 -9.20 -6.43
C VAL A 183 -11.59 -9.29 -7.49
N ASP A 184 -11.96 -9.02 -8.74
CA ASP A 184 -10.98 -8.74 -9.80
C ASP A 184 -10.44 -7.31 -9.62
N GLY A 185 -9.19 -7.19 -9.18
CA GLY A 185 -8.52 -5.92 -8.92
C GLY A 185 -8.12 -5.15 -10.18
N HIS A 186 -8.16 -5.79 -11.36
CA HIS A 186 -8.00 -5.09 -12.64
C HIS A 186 -9.28 -4.37 -13.05
N LYS A 187 -10.46 -4.98 -12.79
CA LYS A 187 -11.76 -4.37 -13.07
C LYS A 187 -12.19 -3.39 -11.98
N TYR A 188 -12.05 -3.76 -10.70
CA TYR A 188 -12.66 -3.03 -9.60
C TYR A 188 -11.65 -2.48 -8.59
N ALA A 189 -11.94 -1.30 -8.04
CA ALA A 189 -11.24 -0.70 -6.91
C ALA A 189 -11.70 -1.33 -5.59
N LEU A 190 -10.78 -2.00 -4.89
CA LEU A 190 -11.07 -2.76 -3.67
C LEU A 190 -11.77 -1.93 -2.58
N ASN A 191 -11.33 -0.69 -2.37
CA ASN A 191 -11.89 0.25 -1.41
C ASN A 191 -13.32 0.68 -1.77
N LYS A 192 -13.60 0.91 -3.05
CA LYS A 192 -14.94 1.29 -3.53
C LYS A 192 -15.92 0.12 -3.34
N VAL A 193 -15.51 -1.09 -3.72
CA VAL A 193 -16.30 -2.31 -3.50
C VAL A 193 -16.54 -2.55 -2.00
N ALA A 194 -15.51 -2.44 -1.16
CA ALA A 194 -15.65 -2.59 0.28
C ALA A 194 -16.66 -1.59 0.87
N SER A 195 -16.60 -0.32 0.45
CA SER A 195 -17.52 0.72 0.90
C SER A 195 -18.96 0.44 0.48
N ALA A 196 -19.19 0.06 -0.79
CA ALA A 196 -20.50 -0.29 -1.31
C ALA A 196 -21.10 -1.50 -0.57
N LEU A 197 -20.29 -2.53 -0.32
CA LEU A 197 -20.70 -3.71 0.43
C LEU A 197 -21.01 -3.40 1.88
N MET A 198 -20.20 -2.57 2.54
CA MET A 198 -20.45 -2.14 3.90
C MET A 198 -21.80 -1.41 4.00
N HIS A 199 -22.10 -0.51 3.07
CA HIS A 199 -23.38 0.19 3.02
C HIS A 199 -24.57 -0.77 2.83
N LYS A 200 -24.49 -1.68 1.85
CA LYS A 200 -25.54 -2.69 1.62
C LYS A 200 -25.71 -3.64 2.81
N THR A 201 -24.61 -3.98 3.47
CA THR A 201 -24.59 -4.85 4.65
C THR A 201 -25.31 -4.20 5.83
N VAL A 202 -24.93 -2.97 6.18
CA VAL A 202 -25.57 -2.17 7.26
C VAL A 202 -27.07 -2.09 7.03
N ARG A 203 -27.50 -1.70 5.83
CA ARG A 203 -28.92 -1.60 5.47
C ARG A 203 -29.67 -2.93 5.59
N SER A 204 -29.06 -4.03 5.17
CA SER A 204 -29.69 -5.35 5.20
C SER A 204 -29.79 -5.88 6.63
N LEU A 205 -28.79 -5.63 7.48
CA LEU A 205 -28.83 -5.97 8.91
C LEU A 205 -29.91 -5.16 9.64
N GLU A 206 -30.02 -3.85 9.39
CA GLU A 206 -31.08 -3.02 9.96
C GLU A 206 -32.48 -3.49 9.53
N ALA A 207 -32.65 -3.85 8.25
CA ALA A 207 -33.90 -4.40 7.73
C ALA A 207 -34.27 -5.76 8.36
N ALA A 208 -33.27 -6.55 8.76
CA ALA A 208 -33.43 -7.80 9.51
C ALA A 208 -33.66 -7.58 11.02
N GLY A 209 -33.70 -6.33 11.48
CA GLY A 209 -33.88 -5.99 12.90
C GLY A 209 -32.64 -6.24 13.76
N ILE A 210 -31.46 -6.36 13.14
CA ILE A 210 -30.19 -6.57 13.84
C ILE A 210 -29.63 -5.20 14.23
N THR A 211 -29.50 -4.99 15.54
CA THR A 211 -28.97 -3.76 16.11
C THR A 211 -27.45 -3.73 16.03
N MET A 212 -26.90 -2.55 15.74
CA MET A 212 -25.47 -2.26 15.79
C MET A 212 -25.26 -1.26 16.94
N PRO A 213 -24.94 -1.73 18.15
CA PRO A 213 -24.94 -0.89 19.33
C PRO A 213 -23.72 0.04 19.38
N ASP A 214 -23.92 1.22 19.95
CA ASP A 214 -22.84 2.09 20.38
C ASP A 214 -22.08 1.51 21.58
N ASP A 215 -20.99 2.18 21.99
CA ASP A 215 -20.27 1.86 23.21
C ASP A 215 -21.19 1.93 24.44
N ALA A 216 -21.57 0.77 24.99
CA ALA A 216 -22.36 0.68 26.20
C ALA A 216 -21.45 0.83 27.44
N ARG A 217 -21.89 1.63 28.41
CA ARG A 217 -21.23 1.75 29.72
C ARG A 217 -22.22 1.44 30.83
N GLU A 218 -21.87 0.46 31.66
CA GLU A 218 -22.59 0.22 32.90
C GLU A 218 -22.09 1.21 33.97
N VAL A 219 -23.01 2.00 34.54
CA VAL A 219 -22.71 2.88 35.68
C VAL A 219 -23.32 2.24 36.93
N ILE A 220 -22.45 1.69 37.77
CA ILE A 220 -22.84 1.11 39.06
C ILE A 220 -22.85 2.23 40.09
N PHE A 221 -23.95 2.36 40.85
CA PHE A 221 -24.07 3.27 42.00
C PHE A 221 -24.03 2.46 43.31
N PRO A 222 -22.85 2.24 43.93
CA PRO A 222 -22.73 1.32 45.06
C PRO A 222 -23.54 1.75 46.29
N GLN A 223 -23.77 3.06 46.46
CA GLN A 223 -24.54 3.63 47.56
C GLN A 223 -26.02 3.86 47.22
N GLY A 224 -26.48 3.40 46.04
CA GLY A 224 -27.82 3.68 45.52
C GLY A 224 -27.98 5.13 45.02
N LEU A 225 -29.11 5.41 44.37
CA LEU A 225 -29.46 6.74 43.93
C LEU A 225 -30.36 7.42 44.97
N PRO A 226 -30.00 8.58 45.53
CA PRO A 226 -30.89 9.32 46.41
C PRO A 226 -32.09 9.83 45.58
N VAL A 227 -33.26 9.22 45.78
CA VAL A 227 -34.51 9.68 45.17
C VAL A 227 -34.98 10.92 45.93
N VAL A 228 -34.68 12.10 45.41
CA VAL A 228 -35.25 13.35 45.93
C VAL A 228 -36.67 13.47 45.39
N GLN A 229 -37.67 13.17 46.22
CA GLN A 229 -39.06 13.50 45.91
C GLN A 229 -39.23 15.02 45.96
N MET A 230 -39.43 15.62 44.78
CA MET A 230 -39.75 17.03 44.65
C MET A 230 -41.21 17.23 45.10
N ASN A 231 -41.42 17.52 46.38
CA ASN A 231 -42.75 17.90 46.85
C ASN A 231 -43.13 19.25 46.20
N GLU A 232 -44.29 19.29 45.56
CA GLU A 232 -44.86 20.48 44.94
C GLU A 232 -45.04 21.60 45.97
N THR A 233 -44.06 22.50 46.07
CA THR A 233 -44.22 23.96 46.27
C THR A 233 -42.85 24.59 46.44
N THR A 234 -42.16 24.82 45.33
CA THR A 234 -41.15 25.88 45.32
C THR A 234 -41.36 26.68 44.05
N ASN A 235 -41.84 27.91 44.26
CA ASN A 235 -42.14 28.90 43.24
C ASN A 235 -41.07 28.92 42.14
N LEU A 236 -41.46 28.49 40.94
CA LEU A 236 -40.74 28.68 39.69
C LEU A 236 -40.65 30.18 39.38
N LYS A 237 -39.61 30.87 39.89
CA LYS A 237 -39.10 32.05 39.19
C LYS A 237 -38.25 31.58 38.03
N SER A 238 -38.93 31.43 36.90
CA SER A 238 -38.36 31.16 35.58
C SER A 238 -37.30 32.21 35.24
N GLN A 239 -36.02 31.86 35.31
CA GLN A 239 -35.00 32.51 34.49
C GLN A 239 -35.06 31.88 33.11
N LYS A 240 -35.72 32.58 32.19
CA LYS A 240 -35.70 32.29 30.75
C LYS A 240 -34.26 32.34 30.24
N SER A 241 -33.66 31.19 29.97
CA SER A 241 -32.61 31.08 28.95
C SER A 241 -33.30 30.66 27.65
N ASN A 242 -33.58 31.66 26.81
CA ASN A 242 -34.04 31.46 25.45
C ASN A 242 -32.88 30.84 24.64
N LYS A 243 -32.91 29.54 24.40
CA LYS A 243 -32.31 28.96 23.19
C LYS A 243 -33.40 28.20 22.45
N LYS A 244 -34.01 28.90 21.49
CA LYS A 244 -34.83 28.27 20.45
C LYS A 244 -33.95 27.26 19.71
N VAL A 245 -34.17 25.98 19.98
CA VAL A 245 -33.73 24.92 19.06
C VAL A 245 -34.79 24.88 17.98
N ASP A 246 -34.40 25.34 16.80
CA ASP A 246 -35.25 25.38 15.61
C ASP A 246 -35.60 23.93 15.22
N LYS A 247 -36.83 23.51 15.54
CA LYS A 247 -37.41 22.27 15.05
C LYS A 247 -37.90 22.51 13.62
N GLN A 248 -36.99 22.57 12.67
CA GLN A 248 -37.33 22.44 11.25
C GLN A 248 -36.11 22.10 10.40
N ALA A 249 -35.77 20.82 10.41
CA ALA A 249 -35.27 20.14 9.22
C ALA A 249 -35.61 18.66 9.37
N LYS A 250 -36.71 18.22 8.73
CA LYS A 250 -36.80 16.80 8.37
C LYS A 250 -35.60 16.54 7.47
N PRO A 251 -34.72 15.56 7.77
CA PRO A 251 -33.84 15.08 6.73
C PRO A 251 -34.76 14.54 5.63
N ILE A 252 -34.63 15.10 4.44
CA ILE A 252 -35.13 14.45 3.24
C ILE A 252 -34.28 13.18 3.14
N ILE A 253 -34.75 12.09 3.75
CA ILE A 253 -34.26 10.76 3.40
C ILE A 253 -34.86 10.52 2.02
N GLN A 254 -34.18 11.03 0.99
CA GLN A 254 -34.29 10.42 -0.32
C GLN A 254 -34.05 8.94 -0.08
N GLN A 255 -34.97 8.09 -0.56
CA GLN A 255 -34.68 6.67 -0.70
C GLN A 255 -33.49 6.59 -1.66
N ASP A 256 -32.28 6.65 -1.10
CA ASP A 256 -31.07 6.25 -1.77
C ASP A 256 -31.30 4.77 -2.08
N ASP A 257 -31.49 4.49 -3.35
CA ASP A 257 -31.62 3.16 -3.90
C ASP A 257 -30.36 2.33 -3.64
N GLY A 258 -29.26 2.93 -3.14
CA GLY A 258 -28.07 2.24 -2.63
C GLY A 258 -27.41 1.35 -3.70
N ASN A 259 -27.84 1.51 -4.94
CA ASN A 259 -27.39 0.75 -6.07
C ASN A 259 -26.24 1.54 -6.69
N VAL A 260 -25.07 1.37 -6.08
CA VAL A 260 -23.79 1.80 -6.64
C VAL A 260 -23.67 1.15 -8.03
N THR A 261 -23.62 1.97 -9.08
CA THR A 261 -23.47 1.51 -10.46
C THR A 261 -22.08 0.90 -10.67
N GLU A 262 -21.92 -0.07 -11.57
CA GLU A 262 -20.62 -0.74 -11.81
C GLU A 262 -19.49 0.27 -12.10
N ASP A 263 -19.78 1.32 -12.87
CA ASP A 263 -18.83 2.38 -13.23
C ASP A 263 -18.23 3.08 -11.99
N GLU A 264 -18.97 3.17 -10.88
CA GLU A 264 -18.48 3.78 -9.64
C GLU A 264 -17.53 2.84 -8.87
N LEU A 265 -17.47 1.56 -9.24
CA LEU A 265 -16.61 0.56 -8.59
C LEU A 265 -15.31 0.30 -9.35
N GLU A 266 -15.10 0.90 -10.52
CA GLU A 266 -13.95 0.63 -11.38
C GLU A 266 -12.61 1.00 -10.73
N SER A 267 -11.56 0.29 -11.16
CA SER A 267 -10.18 0.47 -10.70
C SER A 267 -9.61 1.82 -11.12
N ASP A 268 -9.12 2.61 -10.14
CA ASP A 268 -8.48 3.92 -10.38
C ASP A 268 -7.13 3.81 -11.13
N THR A 269 -6.64 2.59 -11.36
CA THR A 269 -5.34 2.34 -12.02
C THR A 269 -5.31 2.92 -13.43
N GLN A 270 -6.41 2.78 -14.18
CA GLN A 270 -6.48 3.26 -15.55
C GLN A 270 -6.47 4.79 -15.63
N ASP A 271 -7.18 5.46 -14.73
CA ASP A 271 -7.20 6.92 -14.62
C ASP A 271 -5.80 7.47 -14.34
N ILE A 272 -5.04 6.82 -13.45
CA ILE A 272 -3.66 7.20 -13.14
C ILE A 272 -2.75 7.01 -14.36
N ILE A 273 -2.90 5.90 -15.08
CA ILE A 273 -2.14 5.64 -16.32
C ILE A 273 -2.45 6.69 -17.38
N ASP A 274 -3.72 7.10 -17.51
CA ASP A 274 -4.12 8.09 -18.49
C ASP A 274 -3.67 9.50 -18.09
N GLN A 275 -3.75 9.85 -16.80
CA GLN A 275 -3.15 11.06 -16.27
C GLN A 275 -1.64 11.10 -16.52
N ALA A 276 -0.93 9.98 -16.31
CA ALA A 276 0.50 9.84 -16.55
C ALA A 276 0.91 10.15 -17.99
N LYS A 277 0.10 9.75 -18.97
CA LYS A 277 0.35 10.04 -20.40
C LYS A 277 0.31 11.54 -20.72
N HIS A 278 -0.44 12.32 -19.92
CA HIS A 278 -0.55 13.77 -20.07
C HIS A 278 0.47 14.54 -19.22
N SER A 279 1.14 13.87 -18.28
CA SER A 279 2.17 14.46 -17.42
C SER A 279 3.49 14.69 -18.17
N ARG A 280 4.20 15.75 -17.81
CA ARG A 280 5.57 16.00 -18.29
C ARG A 280 6.53 15.01 -17.64
N ASP A 281 7.35 14.31 -18.43
CA ASP A 281 8.46 13.50 -17.89
C ASP A 281 9.46 14.44 -17.18
N PRO A 282 9.78 14.22 -15.89
CA PRO A 282 10.78 15.02 -15.19
C PRO A 282 12.14 15.07 -15.91
N GLU A 283 12.47 14.05 -16.69
CA GLU A 283 13.70 13.95 -17.47
C GLU A 283 13.61 14.71 -18.82
N GLU A 284 12.40 15.01 -19.31
CA GLU A 284 12.19 15.84 -20.52
C GLU A 284 12.10 17.32 -20.12
N GLY A 285 13.27 17.93 -19.97
CA GLY A 285 13.41 19.36 -19.70
C GLY A 285 14.74 19.90 -20.21
N LYS A 286 14.83 21.24 -20.33
CA LYS A 286 16.14 21.89 -20.49
C LYS A 286 17.01 21.45 -19.31
N ASN A 287 18.20 20.93 -19.60
CA ASN A 287 19.18 20.63 -18.56
C ASN A 287 19.31 21.86 -17.65
N ILE A 288 19.15 21.64 -16.35
CA ILE A 288 19.40 22.65 -15.33
C ILE A 288 20.90 22.89 -15.12
N ILE A 289 21.74 22.24 -15.93
CA ILE A 289 23.21 22.26 -15.91
C ILE A 289 23.72 22.66 -17.30
#